data_AF-A0A109D5Y2-F1
#
_entry.id   AF-A0A109D5Y2-F1
#
_cell.length_a   1.000
_cell.length_b   1.000
_cell.length_c   1.000
_cell.angle_alpha   90.00
_cell.angle_beta   90.00
_cell.angle_gamma   90.00
#
_symmetry.space_group_name_H-M   'P 1'
#
loop_
_entity.id
_entity.type
_entity.pdbx_description
1 polymer ?
#
loop_
_entity_poly.entity_id
_entity_poly.type
_entity_poly.pdbx_seq_one_letter_code
_entity_poly.pdbx_strand_id
1 'polypeptide(L)' 'MNISTVIFRFLLATGFAFTLSACSDDGPLEKAGESADEAVEEAQNQIEDGCENVKEQLGTEDQDC' A
#
# COMPACT_ATOMS: atom_id res chain seq x y z
N MET A 1 -31.59 -14.03 -26.24
CA MET A 1 -30.97 -13.39 -25.07
C MET A 1 -31.72 -13.85 -23.83
N ASN A 2 -31.08 -14.59 -22.93
CA ASN A 2 -31.78 -15.20 -21.80
C ASN A 2 -32.07 -14.14 -20.74
N ILE A 3 -33.28 -14.12 -20.18
CA ILE A 3 -33.70 -13.16 -19.15
C ILE A 3 -32.73 -13.16 -17.96
N SER A 4 -32.20 -14.32 -17.59
CA SER A 4 -31.20 -14.46 -16.54
C SER A 4 -29.90 -13.69 -16.84
N THR A 5 -29.48 -13.63 -18.11
CA THR A 5 -28.29 -12.89 -18.54
C THR A 5 -28.53 -11.37 -18.49
N VAL A 6 -29.77 -10.93 -18.74
CA VAL A 6 -30.13 -9.50 -18.65
C VAL A 6 -30.14 -9.03 -17.20
N ILE A 7 -30.72 -9.82 -16.30
CA ILE A 7 -30.77 -9.51 -14.85
C ILE A 7 -29.36 -9.45 -14.27
N PHE A 8 -28.50 -10.43 -14.58
CA PHE A 8 -27.12 -10.44 -14.10
C PHE A 8 -26.34 -9.21 -14.55
N ARG A 9 -26.47 -8.82 -15.82
CA ARG A 9 -25.82 -7.62 -16.36
C ARG A 9 -26.33 -6.33 -15.70
N PHE A 10 -27.63 -6.26 -15.42
CA PHE A 10 -28.22 -5.12 -14.74
C PHE A 10 -27.71 -4.98 -13.31
N LEU A 11 -27.64 -6.08 -12.54
CA LEU A 11 -27.09 -6.11 -11.19
C LEU A 11 -25.60 -5.72 -11.14
N LEU A 12 -24.82 -6.17 -12.11
CA LEU A 12 -23.39 -5.86 -12.18
C LEU A 12 -23.17 -4.37 -12.50
N ALA A 13 -23.97 -3.82 -13.43
CA ALA A 13 -23.92 -2.41 -13.79
C ALA A 13 -24.32 -1.47 -12.63
N THR A 14 -25.35 -1.81 -11.86
CA THR A 14 -25.76 -1.02 -10.70
C THR A 14 -24.82 -1.19 -9.51
N GLY A 15 -24.29 -2.40 -9.27
CA GLY A 15 -23.32 -2.64 -8.19
C GLY A 15 -22.03 -1.83 -8.35
N PHE A 16 -21.51 -1.70 -9.57
CA PHE A 16 -20.30 -0.93 -9.86
C PHE A 16 -20.49 0.59 -9.66
N ALA A 17 -21.71 1.11 -9.81
CA ALA A 17 -21.98 2.53 -9.57
C ALA A 17 -21.79 2.91 -8.08
N PHE A 18 -22.04 1.98 -7.15
CA PHE A 18 -21.87 2.21 -5.71
C PHE A 18 -20.42 2.11 -5.24
N THR A 19 -19.52 1.50 -6.00
CA THR A 19 -18.09 1.42 -5.62
C THR A 19 -17.36 2.74 -5.87
N LEU A 20 -17.86 3.58 -6.78
CA LEU A 20 -17.27 4.89 -7.08
C LEU A 20 -17.42 5.89 -5.92
N SER A 21 -18.49 5.80 -5.13
CA SER A 21 -18.65 6.65 -3.93
C SER A 21 -17.71 6.27 -2.77
N ALA A 22 -17.03 5.12 -2.85
CA ALA A 22 -16.04 4.70 -1.87
C ALA A 22 -14.63 5.25 -2.15
N CYS A 23 -14.43 5.98 -3.25
CA CYS A 23 -13.14 6.58 -3.64
C CYS A 23 -12.96 8.04 -3.22
N SER A 24 -13.90 8.64 -2.46
CA SER A 24 -13.91 10.11 -2.23
C SER A 24 -13.42 10.56 -0.86
N ASP A 25 -13.24 9.64 0.10
CA ASP A 25 -12.73 9.91 1.45
C ASP A 25 -11.62 8.90 1.77
N ASP A 26 -10.62 9.32 2.57
CA ASP A 26 -9.53 8.44 3.05
C ASP A 26 -10.10 7.21 3.75
N GLY A 27 -10.20 6.15 2.95
CA GLY A 27 -10.91 4.94 3.33
C GLY A 27 -10.11 4.14 4.35
N PRO A 28 -10.74 3.15 5.00
CA PRO A 28 -10.02 2.19 5.84
C PRO A 28 -8.90 1.47 5.06
N LEU A 29 -9.02 1.36 3.72
CA LEU A 29 -8.00 0.78 2.87
C LEU A 29 -6.79 1.71 2.65
N GLU A 30 -7.04 3.01 2.50
CA GLU A 30 -5.98 4.02 2.31
C GLU A 30 -5.14 4.15 3.58
N LYS A 31 -5.79 4.25 4.74
CA LYS A 31 -5.10 4.25 6.05
C LYS A 31 -4.30 2.98 6.31
N ALA A 32 -4.83 1.83 5.89
CA ALA A 32 -4.10 0.56 5.99
C ALA A 32 -2.90 0.50 5.04
N GLY A 33 -3.01 1.10 3.84
CA GLY A 33 -1.90 1.31 2.92
C GLY A 33 -0.82 2.20 3.53
N GLU A 34 -1.21 3.38 4.03
CA GLU A 34 -0.29 4.31 4.70
C GLU A 34 0.43 3.67 5.88
N SER A 35 -0.29 2.95 6.76
CA SER A 35 0.35 2.26 7.89
C SER A 35 1.32 1.16 7.45
N ALA A 36 1.06 0.50 6.32
CA ALA A 36 1.95 -0.51 5.78
C ALA A 36 3.21 0.14 5.16
N ASP A 37 3.04 1.24 4.43
CA ASP A 37 4.13 2.02 3.85
C ASP A 37 5.03 2.60 4.95
N GLU A 38 4.45 3.19 6.01
CA GLU A 38 5.20 3.68 7.19
C GLU A 38 5.99 2.57 7.87
N ALA A 39 5.42 1.38 8.05
CA ALA A 39 6.11 0.25 8.67
C ALA A 39 7.31 -0.24 7.83
N VAL A 40 7.20 -0.17 6.50
CA VAL A 40 8.30 -0.49 5.58
C VAL A 40 9.40 0.56 5.68
N GLU A 41 9.03 1.84 5.75
CA GLU A 41 9.98 2.96 5.89
C GLU A 41 10.71 2.92 7.23
N GLU A 42 10.01 2.64 8.34
CA GLU A 42 10.65 2.44 9.66
C GLU A 42 11.62 1.26 9.66
N ALA A 43 11.28 0.14 9.01
CA ALA A 43 12.17 -1.00 8.90
C ALA A 43 13.42 -0.67 8.08
N GLN A 44 13.26 0.09 6.99
CA GLN A 44 14.37 0.53 6.15
C GLN A 44 15.32 1.46 6.91
N ASN A 45 14.78 2.43 7.63
CA ASN A 45 15.56 3.35 8.47
C ASN A 45 16.33 2.60 9.57
N GLN A 46 15.70 1.64 10.25
CA GLN A 46 16.38 0.83 11.28
C GLN A 46 17.53 -0.02 10.70
N ILE A 47 17.39 -0.51 9.47
CA ILE A 47 18.45 -1.25 8.79
C ILE A 47 19.60 -0.31 8.42
N GLU A 48 19.31 0.88 7.91
CA GLU A 48 20.30 1.90 7.57
C GLU A 48 21.09 2.34 8.81
N ASP A 49 20.40 2.70 9.90
CA ASP A 49 21.01 3.06 11.18
C ASP A 49 21.91 1.94 11.72
N GLY A 50 21.45 0.69 11.63
CA GLY A 50 22.23 -0.47 12.05
C GLY A 50 23.48 -0.68 11.20
N CYS A 51 23.39 -0.47 9.89
CA CYS A 51 24.50 -0.57 8.95
C CYS A 51 25.53 0.55 9.16
N GLU A 52 25.06 1.79 9.36
CA GLU A 52 25.93 2.92 9.68
C GLU A 52 26.67 2.71 11.02
N ASN A 53 25.98 2.22 12.06
CA ASN A 53 26.60 1.95 13.35
C ASN A 53 27.72 0.89 13.25
N VAL A 54 27.48 -0.17 12.47
CA VAL A 54 28.50 -1.20 12.21
C VAL A 54 29.66 -0.63 11.41
N LYS A 55 29.40 0.23 10.42
CA LYS A 55 30.43 0.93 9.63
C LYS A 55 31.30 1.84 10.52
N GLU A 56 30.70 2.61 11.43
CA GLU A 56 31.42 3.43 12.42
C GLU A 56 32.32 2.56 13.31
N GLN A 57 31.81 1.43 13.81
CA GLN A 57 32.58 0.52 14.67
C GLN A 57 33.72 -0.19 13.92
N LEU A 58 33.58 -0.41 12.61
CA LEU A 58 34.61 -1.03 11.77
C LEU A 58 35.64 -0.01 11.24
N GLY A 59 35.43 1.29 11.45
CA GLY A 59 36.38 2.35 11.11
C GLY A 59 36.71 2.44 9.61
N THR A 60 35.80 1.96 8.76
CA THR A 60 36.00 1.95 7.30
C THR A 60 35.46 3.25 6.69
N GLU A 61 36.38 4.14 6.31
CA GLU A 61 36.14 5.29 5.43
C GLU A 61 35.55 4.80 4.09
N ASP A 62 34.30 5.19 3.86
CA ASP A 62 33.56 5.32 2.59
C ASP A 62 33.93 4.46 1.37
N GLN A 63 33.08 3.46 1.13
CA GLN A 63 32.64 3.08 -0.21
C GLN A 63 31.11 2.98 -0.14
N ASP A 64 30.42 3.82 -0.91
CA ASP A 64 28.98 4.06 -0.89
C ASP A 64 28.12 2.78 -0.83
N CYS A 65 27.07 2.82 0.01
CA CYS A 65 25.91 1.92 -0.09
C CYS A 65 25.00 2.36 -1.25
#